data_AF-A0A0N0M282-F1
#
_entry.id   AF-A0A0N0M282-F1
#
_cell.length_a   1.000
_cell.length_b   1.000
_cell.length_c   1.000
_cell.angle_alpha   90.00
_cell.angle_beta   90.00
_cell.angle_gamma   90.00
#
_symmetry.space_group_name_H-M   'P 1'
#
loop_
_entity.id
_entity.type
_entity.pdbx_description
1 polymer ?
#
loop_
_entity_poly.entity_id
_entity_poly.type
_entity_poly.pdbx_seq_one_letter_code
_entity_poly.pdbx_strand_id
1 'polypeptide(L)'
;MLAAHQIDGPTIFRVQPRESTMPEREVEDVPALSRATGTGWQDDLPRPSRMIVPPEPVEVMAMLPDHPPAMFIWRGKRHRVARADGPERLHGEWWREGGHEADTPYTVRDYFQVETSTGGRYWIFRLGDGERSDTGPMRWFIHGAFA
;
A
#
# COMPACT_ATOMS: atom_id res chain seq x y z
N MET A 1 -7.04 1.67 51.04
CA MET A 1 -6.17 1.11 49.98
C MET A 1 -6.69 1.65 48.66
N LEU A 2 -6.15 2.79 48.22
CA LEU A 2 -6.63 3.50 47.02
C LEU A 2 -6.11 2.77 45.77
N ALA A 3 -7.03 2.32 44.92
CA ALA A 3 -6.71 1.80 43.60
C ALA A 3 -6.20 2.95 42.72
N ALA A 4 -4.99 2.82 42.20
CA ALA A 4 -4.50 3.68 41.15
C ALA A 4 -5.21 3.31 39.85
N HIS A 5 -6.10 4.17 39.37
CA HIS A 5 -6.63 4.08 38.03
C HIS A 5 -5.52 4.47 37.05
N GLN A 6 -4.94 3.48 36.38
CA GLN A 6 -4.08 3.73 35.22
C GLN A 6 -4.99 4.21 34.09
N ILE A 7 -4.87 5.48 33.74
CA ILE A 7 -5.56 6.07 32.60
C ILE A 7 -4.65 5.80 31.39
N ASP A 8 -4.92 4.74 30.62
CA ASP A 8 -4.32 4.57 29.30
C ASP A 8 -4.96 5.58 28.35
N GLY A 9 -4.37 6.78 28.28
CA GLY A 9 -4.66 7.76 27.25
C GLY A 9 -4.06 7.34 25.90
N PRO A 10 -4.48 7.96 24.79
CA PRO A 10 -3.87 7.70 23.49
C PRO A 10 -2.36 8.02 23.54
N THR A 11 -1.52 7.02 23.29
CA THR A 11 -0.07 7.19 23.19
C THR A 11 0.23 8.08 21.98
N ILE A 12 0.81 9.25 22.23
CA ILE A 12 1.25 10.16 21.16
C ILE A 12 2.61 9.67 20.65
N PHE A 13 2.69 9.46 19.35
CA PHE A 13 3.91 9.09 18.63
C PHE A 13 4.16 10.04 17.46
N ARG A 14 5.33 9.95 16.88
CA ARG A 14 5.70 10.60 15.62
C ARG A 14 6.01 9.51 14.60
N VAL A 15 5.80 9.80 13.32
CA VAL A 15 6.25 8.94 12.21
C VAL A 15 7.58 9.46 11.63
N GLN A 16 8.47 8.55 11.25
CA GLN A 16 9.67 8.89 10.49
C GLN A 16 9.89 7.93 9.30
N PRO A 17 10.58 8.37 8.22
CA PRO A 17 10.95 7.50 7.13
C PRO A 17 11.88 6.38 7.60
N ARG A 18 11.60 5.16 7.15
CA ARG A 18 12.42 3.97 7.34
C ARG A 18 12.78 3.41 5.96
N GLU A 19 14.04 3.03 5.79
CA GLU A 19 14.50 2.41 4.55
C GLU A 19 13.78 1.08 4.31
N SER A 20 12.90 1.08 3.31
CA SER A 20 12.09 -0.05 2.87
C SER A 20 11.57 0.27 1.48
N THR A 21 11.41 -0.77 0.65
CA THR A 21 10.68 -0.68 -0.62
C THR A 21 9.23 -1.10 -0.48
N MET A 22 8.86 -1.72 0.65
CA MET A 22 7.49 -2.10 0.95
C MET A 22 6.75 -0.95 1.63
N PRO A 23 5.58 -0.52 1.10
CA PRO A 23 4.86 0.65 1.61
C PRO A 23 4.48 0.52 3.09
N GLU A 24 4.16 -0.69 3.55
CA GLU A 24 3.84 -1.00 4.94
C GLU A 24 5.02 -0.85 5.92
N ARG A 25 6.25 -0.72 5.42
CA ARG A 25 7.50 -0.68 6.21
C ARG A 25 8.34 0.57 5.94
N GLU A 26 7.89 1.46 5.05
CA GLU A 26 8.53 2.74 4.74
C GLU A 26 8.37 3.78 5.85
N VAL A 27 7.46 3.54 6.78
CA VAL A 27 7.18 4.42 7.92
C VAL A 27 7.30 3.62 9.21
N GLU A 28 7.94 4.21 10.21
CA GLU A 28 7.96 3.66 11.57
C GLU A 28 7.48 4.68 12.61
N ASP A 29 6.77 4.16 13.61
CA ASP A 29 6.36 4.91 14.78
C ASP A 29 7.53 5.05 15.75
N VAL A 30 7.84 6.28 16.13
CA VAL A 30 8.86 6.61 17.12
C VAL A 30 8.26 7.38 18.30
N PRO A 31 8.85 7.27 19.50
CA PRO A 31 8.45 8.08 20.63
C PRO A 31 8.41 9.57 20.27
N ALA A 32 7.38 10.29 20.71
CA ALA A 32 7.15 11.68 20.31
C ALA A 32 8.34 12.63 20.59
N LEU A 33 9.17 12.29 21.59
CA LEU A 33 10.35 13.05 22.02
C LEU A 33 11.67 12.52 21.46
N SER A 34 11.63 11.54 20.56
CA SER A 34 12.84 11.04 19.90
C SER A 34 13.51 12.14 19.07
N ARG A 35 14.85 12.14 19.04
CA ARG A 35 15.63 13.07 18.23
C ARG A 35 15.45 12.70 16.76
N ALA A 36 15.11 13.68 15.92
CA ALA A 36 15.02 13.48 14.48
C ALA A 36 16.37 12.98 13.93
N THR A 37 16.34 11.86 13.20
CA THR A 37 17.51 11.20 12.61
C THR A 37 18.00 11.87 11.32
N GLY A 38 17.20 12.75 10.72
CA GLY A 38 17.58 13.54 9.53
C GLY A 38 17.39 12.82 8.20
N THR A 39 16.77 11.64 8.17
CA THR A 39 16.31 11.01 6.93
C THR A 39 15.16 11.79 6.33
N GLY A 40 15.32 12.26 5.09
CA GLY A 40 14.29 12.95 4.32
C GLY A 40 13.26 12.00 3.72
N TRP A 41 12.04 12.48 3.48
CA TRP A 41 11.04 11.77 2.69
C TRP A 41 11.50 11.72 1.22
N GLN A 42 11.24 10.61 0.53
CA GLN A 42 11.43 10.53 -0.92
C GLN A 42 10.20 11.12 -1.59
N ASP A 43 10.34 12.29 -2.24
CA ASP A 43 9.24 12.98 -2.91
C ASP A 43 8.81 12.32 -4.23
N ASP A 44 9.67 11.45 -4.79
CA ASP A 44 9.53 10.91 -6.16
C ASP A 44 8.47 9.79 -6.29
N LEU A 45 7.98 9.25 -5.16
CA LEU A 45 6.98 8.18 -5.11
C LEU A 45 5.88 8.53 -4.10
N PRO A 46 4.86 9.32 -4.49
CA PRO A 46 3.84 9.75 -3.56
C PRO A 46 3.05 8.54 -3.06
N ARG A 47 3.23 8.22 -1.78
CA ARG A 47 2.38 7.27 -1.05
C ARG A 47 1.05 7.95 -0.67
N PRO A 48 -0.06 7.23 -0.59
CA PRO A 48 -1.34 7.81 -0.16
C PRO A 48 -1.28 8.36 1.26
N SER A 49 -1.94 9.49 1.50
CA SER A 49 -2.09 10.06 2.84
C SER A 49 -2.89 9.15 3.78
N ARG A 50 -3.79 8.33 3.22
CA ARG A 50 -4.56 7.32 3.95
C ARG A 50 -4.29 5.93 3.38
N MET A 51 -3.54 5.14 4.14
CA MET A 51 -3.35 3.72 3.88
C MET A 51 -4.54 2.89 4.39
N ILE A 52 -4.84 1.80 3.69
CA ILE A 52 -5.83 0.78 4.05
C ILE A 52 -5.04 -0.46 4.47
N VAL A 53 -5.01 -0.75 5.77
CA VAL A 53 -4.22 -1.83 6.35
C VAL A 53 -5.13 -2.80 7.12
N PRO A 54 -5.19 -4.09 6.73
CA PRO A 54 -4.54 -4.68 5.55
C PRO A 54 -5.18 -4.19 4.24
N PRO A 55 -4.48 -4.28 3.09
CA PRO A 55 -5.08 -3.98 1.79
C PRO A 55 -6.37 -4.76 1.56
N GLU A 56 -7.36 -4.13 0.95
CA GLU A 56 -8.66 -4.75 0.69
C GLU A 56 -8.73 -5.30 -0.74
N PRO A 57 -9.33 -6.48 -0.97
CA PRO A 57 -9.49 -7.02 -2.32
C PRO A 57 -10.43 -6.16 -3.15
N VAL A 58 -10.15 -6.06 -4.44
CA VAL A 58 -11.05 -5.44 -5.44
C VAL A 58 -11.28 -6.39 -6.61
N GLU A 59 -12.51 -6.40 -7.13
CA GLU A 59 -12.80 -7.09 -8.38
C GLU A 59 -12.48 -6.16 -9.54
N VAL A 60 -11.81 -6.66 -10.57
CA VAL A 60 -11.47 -5.86 -11.76
C VAL A 60 -12.20 -6.39 -12.99
N MET A 61 -12.59 -5.47 -13.86
CA MET A 61 -13.24 -5.77 -15.14
C MET A 61 -12.44 -5.13 -16.26
N ALA A 62 -12.29 -5.85 -17.38
CA ALA A 62 -11.46 -5.48 -18.53
C ALA A 62 -9.98 -5.25 -18.17
N MET A 63 -9.25 -6.36 -17.99
CA MET A 63 -7.80 -6.35 -17.85
C MET A 63 -7.15 -6.27 -19.23
N LEU A 64 -6.25 -5.31 -19.41
CA LEU A 64 -5.26 -5.35 -20.48
C LEU A 64 -3.96 -5.94 -19.90
N PRO A 65 -3.18 -6.72 -20.66
CA PRO A 65 -1.88 -7.21 -20.19
C PRO A 65 -1.00 -6.04 -19.71
N ASP A 66 -0.36 -6.21 -18.56
CA ASP A 66 0.51 -5.22 -17.89
C ASP A 66 -0.06 -3.78 -17.71
N HIS A 67 -1.38 -3.65 -17.60
CA HIS A 67 -2.03 -2.34 -17.46
C HIS A 67 -3.01 -2.31 -16.27
N PRO A 68 -3.34 -1.10 -15.76
CA PRO A 68 -4.37 -0.94 -14.75
C PRO A 68 -5.75 -1.31 -15.31
N PRO A 69 -6.70 -1.74 -14.47
CA PRO A 69 -8.04 -2.11 -14.92
C PRO A 69 -8.81 -0.89 -15.41
N ALA A 70 -9.66 -1.07 -16.44
CA ALA A 70 -10.55 0.01 -16.88
C ALA A 70 -11.64 0.33 -15.83
N MET A 71 -11.98 -0.63 -15.00
CA MET A 71 -12.96 -0.50 -13.92
C MET A 71 -12.69 -1.51 -12.81
N PHE A 72 -12.97 -1.11 -11.57
CA PHE A 72 -12.94 -2.01 -10.41
C PHE A 72 -14.19 -1.85 -9.55
N ILE A 73 -14.49 -2.87 -8.75
CA ILE A 73 -15.54 -2.87 -7.74
C ILE A 73 -14.86 -2.97 -6.37
N TRP A 74 -15.13 -1.99 -5.51
CA TRP A 74 -14.64 -1.94 -4.15
C TRP A 74 -15.80 -1.68 -3.20
N ARG A 75 -15.93 -2.52 -2.16
CA ARG A 75 -17.04 -2.47 -1.18
C ARG A 75 -18.42 -2.39 -1.84
N GLY A 76 -18.61 -3.17 -2.91
CA GLY A 76 -19.85 -3.22 -3.70
C GLY A 76 -20.11 -2.02 -4.60
N LYS A 77 -19.23 -1.00 -4.61
CA LYS A 77 -19.35 0.18 -5.46
C LYS A 77 -18.46 0.06 -6.68
N ARG A 78 -19.01 0.41 -7.84
CA ARG A 78 -18.28 0.43 -9.12
C ARG A 78 -17.50 1.74 -9.29
N HIS A 79 -16.25 1.62 -9.70
CA HIS A 79 -15.32 2.72 -9.95
C HIS A 79 -14.73 2.60 -11.35
N ARG A 80 -15.14 3.48 -12.27
CA ARG A 80 -14.56 3.56 -13.61
C ARG A 80 -13.25 4.35 -13.55
N VAL A 81 -12.17 3.79 -14.08
CA VAL A 81 -10.86 4.46 -14.17
C VAL A 81 -10.88 5.43 -15.36
N ALA A 82 -10.50 6.67 -15.11
CA ALA A 82 -10.38 7.74 -16.09
C ALA A 82 -8.93 8.04 -16.45
N ARG A 83 -8.01 7.94 -15.49
CA ARG A 83 -6.55 8.05 -15.66
C ARG A 83 -5.85 7.07 -14.74
N ALA A 84 -4.64 6.66 -15.13
CA ALA A 84 -3.81 5.83 -14.27
C ALA A 84 -2.32 6.02 -14.60
N ASP A 85 -1.49 5.98 -13.56
CA ASP A 85 -0.04 6.00 -13.63
C ASP A 85 0.53 4.71 -13.01
N GLY A 86 1.63 4.18 -13.57
CA GLY A 86 2.26 2.93 -13.16
C GLY A 86 2.50 1.94 -14.32
N PRO A 87 2.93 0.70 -14.03
CA PRO A 87 3.13 0.14 -12.70
C PRO A 87 4.42 0.63 -12.03
N GLU A 88 4.35 0.89 -10.72
CA GLU A 88 5.51 0.77 -9.84
C GLU A 88 5.64 -0.70 -9.42
N ARG A 89 6.68 -1.38 -9.90
CA ARG A 89 6.91 -2.80 -9.63
C ARG A 89 7.74 -3.01 -8.38
N LEU A 90 7.16 -3.66 -7.38
CA LEU A 90 7.82 -3.98 -6.13
C LEU A 90 8.03 -5.49 -6.00
N HIS A 91 9.28 -5.92 -5.87
CA HIS A 91 9.67 -7.33 -5.78
C HIS A 91 9.55 -7.95 -4.38
N GLY A 92 9.07 -7.17 -3.41
CA GLY A 92 9.14 -7.60 -2.03
C GLY A 92 10.52 -7.37 -1.41
N GLU A 93 10.56 -7.45 -0.08
CA GLU A 93 11.80 -7.59 0.68
C GLU A 93 11.98 -9.06 1.05
N TRP A 94 12.07 -9.94 0.04
CA TRP A 94 12.10 -11.40 0.18
C TRP A 94 13.24 -11.93 1.06
N TRP A 95 14.28 -11.12 1.29
CA TRP A 95 15.39 -11.43 2.18
C TRP A 95 15.05 -11.31 3.68
N ARG A 96 13.88 -10.78 4.03
CA ARG A 96 13.42 -10.73 5.43
C ARG A 96 12.99 -12.13 5.89
N GLU A 97 13.14 -12.39 7.19
CA GLU A 97 12.80 -13.69 7.79
C GLU A 97 11.28 -13.96 7.91
N GLY A 98 10.42 -12.99 7.58
CA GLY A 98 8.97 -13.15 7.66
C GLY A 98 8.17 -12.09 6.89
N GLY A 99 6.89 -12.39 6.70
CA GLY A 99 5.95 -11.60 5.89
C GLY A 99 5.62 -12.28 4.56
N HIS A 100 4.60 -11.76 3.86
CA HIS A 100 4.10 -12.37 2.61
C HIS A 100 5.19 -12.53 1.55
N GLU A 101 6.13 -11.57 1.47
CA GLU A 101 7.25 -11.59 0.53
C GLU A 101 8.27 -12.67 0.88
N ALA A 102 8.50 -12.94 2.17
CA ALA A 102 9.42 -13.98 2.63
C ALA A 102 8.84 -15.37 2.31
N ASP A 103 7.54 -15.56 2.50
CA ASP A 103 6.84 -16.81 2.20
C ASP A 103 6.70 -17.05 0.69
N THR A 104 6.74 -15.99 -0.12
CA THR A 104 6.56 -16.05 -1.57
C THR A 104 7.58 -15.17 -2.32
N PRO A 105 8.88 -15.57 -2.36
CA PRO A 105 10.00 -14.70 -2.77
C PRO A 105 9.98 -14.28 -4.25
N TYR A 106 9.20 -14.95 -5.09
CA TYR A 106 9.03 -14.58 -6.50
C TYR A 106 7.79 -13.71 -6.76
N THR A 107 6.96 -13.50 -5.74
CA THR A 107 5.75 -12.69 -5.89
C THR A 107 6.11 -11.23 -5.99
N VAL A 108 5.56 -10.55 -7.00
CA VAL A 108 5.69 -9.08 -7.14
C VAL A 108 4.37 -8.37 -6.87
N ARG A 109 4.44 -7.09 -6.56
CA ARG A 109 3.28 -6.20 -6.50
C ARG A 109 3.46 -5.08 -7.51
N ASP A 110 2.57 -4.98 -8.48
CA ASP A 110 2.53 -3.89 -9.45
C ASP A 110 1.50 -2.86 -8.98
N TYR A 111 1.97 -1.72 -8.48
CA TYR A 111 1.16 -0.63 -7.96
C TYR A 111 0.80 0.39 -9.03
N PHE A 112 -0.44 0.88 -8.97
CA PHE A 112 -0.97 1.88 -9.88
C PHE A 112 -1.67 2.98 -9.07
N GLN A 113 -1.43 4.24 -9.44
CA GLN A 113 -2.24 5.35 -8.99
C GLN A 113 -3.38 5.54 -9.99
N VAL A 114 -4.63 5.46 -9.54
CA VAL A 114 -5.80 5.56 -10.42
C VAL A 114 -6.68 6.74 -10.04
N GLU A 115 -7.08 7.51 -11.04
CA GLU A 115 -8.12 8.53 -10.94
C GLU A 115 -9.41 7.98 -11.54
N THR A 116 -10.47 7.97 -10.76
CA THR A 116 -11.80 7.54 -11.21
C THR A 116 -12.56 8.66 -11.88
N SER A 117 -13.54 8.33 -12.72
CA SER A 117 -14.38 9.34 -13.39
C SER A 117 -15.20 10.21 -12.44
N THR A 118 -15.33 9.82 -11.16
CA THR A 118 -15.98 10.61 -10.12
C THR A 118 -15.00 11.44 -9.28
N GLY A 119 -13.73 11.53 -9.70
CA GLY A 119 -12.68 12.30 -9.04
C GLY A 119 -11.97 11.61 -7.87
N GLY A 120 -12.36 10.37 -7.51
CA GLY A 120 -11.68 9.60 -6.47
C GLY A 120 -10.30 9.15 -6.94
N ARG A 121 -9.27 9.34 -6.09
CA ARG A 121 -7.89 8.94 -6.36
C ARG A 121 -7.46 7.82 -5.42
N TYR A 122 -7.10 6.68 -5.99
CA TYR A 122 -6.79 5.46 -5.24
C TYR A 122 -5.45 4.88 -5.63
N TRP A 123 -4.87 4.13 -4.70
CA TRP A 123 -3.67 3.36 -4.92
C TRP A 123 -4.04 1.88 -4.84
N ILE A 124 -3.93 1.21 -5.98
CA ILE A 124 -4.29 -0.19 -6.15
C ILE A 124 -3.07 -0.97 -6.58
N PHE A 125 -3.06 -2.27 -6.36
CA PHE A 125 -2.01 -3.13 -6.89
C PHE A 125 -2.53 -4.46 -7.38
N ARG A 126 -1.78 -5.03 -8.31
CA ARG A 126 -1.88 -6.42 -8.75
C ARG A 126 -0.80 -7.25 -8.05
N LEU A 127 -1.18 -8.40 -7.49
CA LEU A 127 -0.25 -9.38 -6.94
C LEU A 127 0.25 -10.29 -8.07
N GLY A 128 1.27 -9.81 -8.78
CA GLY A 128 1.87 -10.41 -9.96
C GLY A 128 2.15 -9.38 -11.07
N ASP A 129 3.02 -9.73 -12.01
CA ASP A 129 3.50 -8.84 -13.07
C ASP A 129 2.53 -8.67 -14.25
N GLY A 130 1.40 -9.39 -14.24
CA GLY A 130 0.39 -9.34 -15.30
C GLY A 130 0.73 -10.17 -16.54
N GLU A 131 1.90 -10.81 -16.59
CA GLU A 131 2.39 -11.56 -17.74
C GLU A 131 2.67 -13.03 -17.40
N ARG A 132 3.41 -13.28 -16.31
CA ARG A 132 3.89 -14.61 -15.94
C ARG A 132 3.21 -15.09 -14.67
N SER A 133 2.59 -16.26 -14.74
CA SER A 133 1.83 -16.86 -13.63
C SER A 133 2.67 -17.24 -12.40
N ASP A 134 3.99 -17.36 -12.55
CA ASP A 134 4.91 -17.65 -11.46
C ASP A 134 5.20 -16.43 -10.57
N THR A 135 4.88 -15.21 -11.03
CA THR A 135 5.06 -13.97 -10.24
C THR A 135 3.90 -13.63 -9.32
N GLY A 136 2.81 -14.40 -9.35
CA GLY A 136 1.69 -14.21 -8.44
C GLY A 136 0.32 -14.59 -9.05
N PRO A 137 -0.73 -14.60 -8.22
CA PRO A 137 -2.07 -15.03 -8.62
C PRO A 137 -2.86 -14.00 -9.43
N MET A 138 -2.28 -12.83 -9.76
CA MET A 138 -2.91 -11.74 -10.50
C MET A 138 -4.16 -11.15 -9.84
N ARG A 139 -4.30 -11.32 -8.52
CA ARG A 139 -5.37 -10.71 -7.72
C ARG A 139 -5.11 -9.23 -7.51
N TRP A 140 -6.20 -8.46 -7.39
CA TRP A 140 -6.14 -7.01 -7.22
C TRP A 140 -6.59 -6.57 -5.84
N PHE A 141 -5.95 -5.51 -5.36
CA PHE A 141 -6.20 -4.94 -4.05
C PHE A 141 -6.15 -3.42 -4.11
N ILE A 142 -6.85 -2.76 -3.19
CA ILE A 142 -6.71 -1.35 -2.88
C ILE A 142 -5.91 -1.18 -1.58
N HIS A 143 -4.88 -0.35 -1.62
CA HIS A 143 -3.96 -0.13 -0.51
C HIS A 143 -4.07 1.27 0.09
N GLY A 144 -4.67 2.24 -0.61
CA GLY A 144 -4.87 3.57 -0.06
C GLY A 144 -5.67 4.53 -0.94
N ALA A 145 -5.92 5.72 -0.39
CA ALA A 145 -6.58 6.83 -1.07
C ALA A 145 -5.78 8.14 -0.85
N PHE A 146 -5.68 8.96 -1.89
CA PHE A 146 -4.82 10.15 -1.87
C PHE A 146 -5.48 11.38 -1.23
N ALA A 147 -6.81 11.52 -1.29
CA ALA A 147 -7.63 12.52 -0.60
C ALA A 147 -9.11 12.15 -0.66
#